data_AF-A0AAW0KP82-F1
#
_entry.id   AF-A0AAW0KP82-F1
#
_cell.length_a   1.000
_cell.length_b   1.000
_cell.length_c   1.000
_cell.angle_alpha   90.00
_cell.angle_beta   90.00
_cell.angle_gamma   90.00
#
_symmetry.space_group_name_H-M   'P 1'
#
loop_
_entity.id
_entity.type
_entity.pdbx_description
1 polymer ?
#
loop_
_entity_poly.entity_id
_entity_poly.type
_entity_poly.pdbx_seq_one_letter_code
_entity_poly.pdbx_strand_id
1 'polypeptide(L)'
;MLSNIGTEQKLSGTVLLRKHLQPASLNNIMGSVFGKRYDTDTAQDSEELDELKDMVQEGLELLGPFNWSDYLPWLSYFYDPFHIKEHCSKLVPQVRKLVRDIIEEHRATGPRSLSDNADFEMIFRGIDTTTLLTEWVMAELILHPEVQEKLYKEIDSAVGNKAVTDADVALLPYLPFKESKTSTKSALSERLLGQRREP
;
A
#
# COMPACT_ATOMS: atom_id res chain seq x y z
N MET A 1 -7.80 -8.58 10.54
CA MET A 1 -7.83 -7.09 10.33
C MET A 1 -9.02 -6.36 10.99
N LEU A 2 -10.28 -6.63 10.62
CA LEU A 2 -11.45 -5.87 11.14
C LEU A 2 -11.62 -5.97 12.67
N SER A 3 -11.28 -7.13 13.25
CA SER A 3 -11.21 -7.34 14.70
C SER A 3 -10.24 -6.36 15.38
N ASN A 4 -9.06 -6.17 14.81
CA ASN A 4 -8.02 -5.28 15.33
C ASN A 4 -8.40 -3.79 15.22
N ILE A 5 -9.12 -3.41 14.15
CA ILE A 5 -9.69 -2.07 14.02
C ILE A 5 -10.76 -1.84 15.11
N GLY A 6 -11.63 -2.82 15.32
CA GLY A 6 -12.68 -2.74 16.33
C GLY A 6 -12.15 -2.70 17.77
N THR A 7 -11.05 -3.40 18.06
CA THR A 7 -10.38 -3.32 19.37
C THR A 7 -9.70 -1.97 19.57
N GLU A 8 -8.98 -1.46 18.57
CA GLU A 8 -8.34 -0.13 18.63
C GLU A 8 -9.37 0.98 18.83
N GLN A 9 -10.49 0.94 18.09
CA GLN A 9 -11.59 1.89 18.26
C GLN A 9 -12.17 1.85 19.67
N LYS A 10 -12.38 0.65 20.24
CA LYS A 10 -12.92 0.50 21.60
C LYS A 10 -11.96 0.98 22.69
N LEU A 11 -10.65 0.80 22.48
CA LEU A 11 -9.62 1.14 23.47
C LEU A 11 -9.25 2.62 23.42
N SER A 12 -9.08 3.18 22.22
CA SER A 12 -8.50 4.52 22.02
C SER A 12 -9.50 5.55 21.50
N GLY A 13 -10.71 5.16 21.14
CA GLY A 13 -11.75 6.03 20.56
C GLY A 13 -11.42 6.56 19.15
N THR A 14 -10.23 6.26 18.64
CA THR A 14 -9.70 6.68 17.34
C THR A 14 -8.98 5.49 16.70
N VAL A 15 -8.89 5.48 15.36
CA VAL A 15 -8.23 4.43 14.59
C VAL A 15 -7.27 5.08 13.61
N LEU A 16 -6.00 4.67 13.64
CA LEU A 16 -5.04 5.08 12.62
C LEU A 16 -5.19 4.19 11.38
N LEU A 17 -5.89 4.67 10.34
CA LEU A 17 -6.18 3.87 9.13
C LEU A 17 -4.92 3.32 8.47
N ARG A 18 -3.85 4.13 8.35
CA ARG A 18 -2.61 3.74 7.69
C ARG A 18 -1.98 2.48 8.29
N LYS A 19 -2.05 2.32 9.61
CA LYS A 19 -1.56 1.13 10.33
C LYS A 19 -2.19 -0.17 9.84
N HIS A 20 -3.45 -0.12 9.42
CA HIS A 20 -4.22 -1.28 8.96
C HIS A 20 -4.26 -1.42 7.44
N LEU A 21 -4.29 -0.30 6.71
CA LEU A 21 -4.37 -0.29 5.24
C LEU A 21 -3.06 -0.70 4.57
N GLN A 22 -1.90 -0.38 5.17
CA GLN A 22 -0.60 -0.69 4.58
C GLN A 22 -0.34 -2.20 4.50
N PRO A 23 -0.53 -3.02 5.56
CA PRO A 23 -0.41 -4.48 5.46
C PRO A 23 -1.44 -5.10 4.51
N ALA A 24 -2.67 -4.57 4.49
CA ALA A 24 -3.72 -5.06 3.59
C ALA A 24 -3.37 -4.81 2.10
N SER A 25 -2.81 -3.64 1.80
CA SER A 25 -2.36 -3.26 0.46
C SER A 25 -1.17 -4.11 0.01
N LEU A 26 -0.20 -4.32 0.90
CA LEU A 26 0.92 -5.23 0.69
C LEU A 26 0.43 -6.65 0.34
N ASN A 27 -0.48 -7.21 1.13
CA ASN A 27 -1.04 -8.54 0.89
C ASN A 27 -1.77 -8.64 -0.48
N ASN A 28 -2.53 -7.61 -0.86
CA ASN A 28 -3.21 -7.57 -2.15
C ASN A 28 -2.23 -7.56 -3.34
N ILE A 29 -1.13 -6.81 -3.22
CA ILE A 29 -0.11 -6.73 -4.25
C ILE A 29 0.70 -8.01 -4.33
N MET A 30 1.07 -8.61 -3.19
CA MET A 30 1.72 -9.92 -3.15
C MET A 30 0.87 -10.98 -3.84
N GLY A 31 -0.44 -10.99 -3.60
CA GLY A 31 -1.36 -11.91 -4.29
C GLY A 31 -1.47 -11.65 -5.79
N SER A 32 -1.29 -10.41 -6.24
CA SER A 32 -1.42 -10.04 -7.66
C SER A 32 -0.13 -10.27 -8.45
N VAL A 33 1.02 -9.95 -7.85
CA VAL A 33 2.35 -10.02 -8.49
C VAL A 33 2.92 -11.42 -8.37
N PHE A 34 2.83 -12.00 -7.18
CA PHE A 34 3.45 -13.27 -6.84
C PHE A 34 2.44 -14.38 -6.55
N GLY A 35 1.13 -14.16 -6.68
CA GLY A 35 0.14 -15.20 -6.37
C GLY A 35 0.08 -15.65 -4.90
N LYS A 36 0.92 -15.10 -4.02
CA LYS A 36 1.00 -15.44 -2.59
C LYS A 36 0.19 -14.46 -1.75
N ARG A 37 -0.76 -14.98 -0.97
CA ARG A 37 -1.56 -14.19 -0.01
C ARG A 37 -1.28 -14.70 1.39
N TYR A 38 -1.16 -13.78 2.33
CA TYR A 38 -0.88 -14.02 3.74
C TYR A 38 -2.18 -13.90 4.53
N ASP A 39 -2.48 -14.88 5.39
CA ASP A 39 -3.59 -14.78 6.32
C ASP A 39 -3.12 -14.19 7.66
N THR A 40 -3.72 -13.06 8.08
CA THR A 40 -3.34 -12.40 9.33
C THR A 40 -3.70 -13.21 10.58
N ASP A 41 -4.52 -14.26 10.42
CA ASP A 41 -4.95 -15.10 11.53
C ASP A 41 -3.99 -16.27 11.80
N THR A 42 -3.05 -16.55 10.88
CA THR A 42 -2.01 -17.57 11.05
C THR A 42 -0.72 -16.93 11.56
N ALA A 43 -0.16 -17.47 12.66
CA ALA A 43 1.02 -16.90 13.30
C ALA A 43 2.25 -16.83 12.36
N GLN A 44 2.44 -17.86 11.52
CA GLN A 44 3.53 -17.92 10.54
C GLN A 44 3.38 -16.86 9.44
N ASP A 45 2.19 -16.76 8.83
CA ASP A 45 1.93 -15.78 7.76
C ASP A 45 2.02 -14.34 8.27
N SER A 46 1.62 -14.08 9.53
CA SER A 46 1.76 -12.77 10.15
C SER A 46 3.22 -12.38 10.33
N GLU A 47 4.09 -13.32 10.73
CA GLU A 47 5.52 -13.08 10.88
C GLU A 47 6.19 -12.81 9.53
N GLU A 48 5.91 -13.65 8.52
CA GLU A 48 6.40 -13.44 7.15
C GLU A 48 5.92 -12.08 6.57
N LEU A 49 4.68 -11.68 6.85
CA LEU A 49 4.11 -10.42 6.39
C LEU A 49 4.76 -9.21 7.08
N ASP A 50 5.07 -9.32 8.37
CA ASP A 50 5.76 -8.26 9.12
C ASP A 50 7.21 -8.09 8.65
N GLU A 51 7.95 -9.19 8.41
CA GLU A 51 9.30 -9.13 7.81
C GLU A 51 9.26 -8.47 6.42
N LEU A 52 8.28 -8.86 5.60
CA LEU A 52 8.09 -8.27 4.28
C LEU A 52 7.74 -6.79 4.36
N LYS A 53 6.88 -6.41 5.31
CA LYS A 53 6.51 -5.01 5.55
C LYS A 53 7.72 -4.18 5.96
N ASP A 54 8.60 -4.70 6.81
CA ASP A 54 9.81 -4.00 7.24
C ASP A 54 10.76 -3.78 6.05
N MET A 55 10.97 -4.79 5.21
CA MET A 55 11.74 -4.64 3.97
C MET A 55 11.13 -3.61 3.02
N VAL A 56 9.80 -3.61 2.89
CA VAL A 56 9.08 -2.66 2.06
C VAL A 56 9.17 -1.24 2.61
N GLN A 57 9.08 -1.07 3.93
CA GLN A 57 9.21 0.25 4.54
C GLN A 57 10.62 0.81 4.36
N GLU A 58 11.65 -0.01 4.58
CA GLU A 58 13.04 0.43 4.39
C GLU A 58 13.31 0.84 2.94
N GLY A 59 12.79 0.11 1.95
CA GLY A 59 13.00 0.51 0.56
C GLY A 59 12.22 1.76 0.13
N LEU A 60 11.04 2.02 0.72
CA LEU A 60 10.35 3.30 0.52
C LEU A 60 11.13 4.47 1.11
N GLU A 61 11.74 4.27 2.28
CA GLU A 61 12.62 5.25 2.90
C GLU A 61 13.91 5.49 2.09
N LEU A 62 14.35 4.54 1.26
CA LEU A 62 15.47 4.72 0.35
C LEU A 62 15.08 5.39 -0.97
N LEU A 63 13.85 5.18 -1.45
CA LEU A 63 13.33 5.78 -2.70
C LEU A 63 12.80 7.21 -2.51
N GLY A 64 12.36 7.56 -1.31
CA GLY A 64 11.76 8.87 -0.99
C GLY A 64 12.73 10.07 -0.92
N PRO A 65 13.96 9.93 -0.37
CA PRO A 65 14.90 11.02 -0.23
C PRO A 65 15.46 11.50 -1.55
N PHE A 66 15.59 12.82 -1.70
CA PHE A 66 16.30 13.41 -2.82
C PHE A 66 17.81 13.12 -2.69
N ASN A 67 18.31 12.17 -3.46
CA ASN A 67 19.71 11.77 -3.44
C ASN A 67 20.54 12.57 -4.46
N TRP A 68 21.35 13.52 -3.96
CA TRP A 68 22.26 14.32 -4.79
C TRP A 68 23.33 13.50 -5.52
N SER A 69 23.68 12.32 -4.97
CA SER A 69 24.72 11.47 -5.56
C SER A 69 24.30 10.79 -6.86
N ASP A 70 22.99 10.67 -7.11
CA ASP A 70 22.45 10.09 -8.35
C ASP A 70 22.58 11.04 -9.55
N TYR A 71 22.60 12.35 -9.30
CA TYR A 71 22.72 13.39 -10.33
C TYR A 71 24.17 13.86 -10.55
N LEU A 72 25.04 13.66 -9.57
CA LEU A 72 26.43 14.11 -9.59
C LEU A 72 27.38 12.94 -9.31
N PRO A 73 27.91 12.26 -10.34
CA PRO A 73 28.72 11.05 -10.17
C PRO A 73 29.95 11.24 -9.26
N TRP A 74 30.55 12.42 -9.28
CA TRP A 74 31.71 12.78 -8.45
C TRP A 74 31.34 12.96 -6.97
N LEU A 75 30.11 13.39 -6.66
CA LEU A 75 29.61 13.59 -5.31
C LEU A 75 29.38 12.25 -4.59
N SER A 76 29.06 11.19 -5.35
CA SER A 76 28.83 9.84 -4.79
C SER A 76 30.04 9.23 -4.09
N TYR A 77 31.26 9.71 -4.38
CA TYR A 77 32.49 9.15 -3.81
C TYR A 77 32.75 9.59 -2.36
N PHE A 78 32.21 10.74 -1.94
CA PHE A 78 32.50 11.32 -0.62
C PHE A 78 31.26 11.81 0.14
N TYR A 79 30.07 11.78 -0.48
CA TYR A 79 28.84 12.30 0.11
C TYR A 79 27.72 11.26 0.02
N ASP A 80 27.46 10.61 1.16
CA ASP A 80 26.30 9.74 1.38
C ASP A 80 25.68 10.09 2.75
N PRO A 81 24.99 11.24 2.86
CA PRO A 81 24.49 11.76 4.14
C PRO A 81 23.38 10.91 4.76
N PHE A 82 22.75 10.04 3.97
CA PHE A 82 21.65 9.17 4.41
C PHE A 82 22.06 7.69 4.45
N HIS A 83 23.36 7.37 4.31
CA HIS A 83 23.89 6.01 4.30
C HIS A 83 23.16 5.06 3.33
N ILE A 84 22.69 5.60 2.20
CA ILE A 84 21.87 4.88 1.22
C ILE A 84 22.62 3.65 0.72
N LYS A 85 23.94 3.76 0.49
CA LYS A 85 24.75 2.63 0.02
C LYS A 85 24.81 1.50 1.03
N GLU A 86 24.89 1.82 2.32
CA GLU A 86 24.93 0.81 3.38
C GLU A 86 23.58 0.10 3.51
N HIS A 87 22.48 0.86 3.58
CA HIS A 87 21.13 0.31 3.67
C HIS A 87 20.77 -0.54 2.45
N CYS A 88 21.04 -0.04 1.23
CA CYS A 88 20.89 -0.82 0.00
C CYS A 88 21.71 -2.13 0.03
N SER A 89 22.93 -2.11 0.60
CA SER A 89 23.77 -3.31 0.68
C SER A 89 23.20 -4.39 1.61
N LYS A 90 22.37 -4.02 2.60
CA LYS A 90 21.69 -4.93 3.52
C LYS A 90 20.32 -5.37 3.00
N LEU A 91 19.55 -4.42 2.46
CA LEU A 91 18.19 -4.65 1.98
C LEU A 91 18.16 -5.45 0.67
N VAL A 92 18.99 -5.12 -0.32
CA VAL A 92 18.97 -5.78 -1.65
C VAL A 92 19.17 -7.30 -1.55
N PRO A 93 20.11 -7.83 -0.74
CA PRO A 93 20.22 -9.28 -0.53
C PRO A 93 18.97 -9.93 0.08
N GLN A 94 18.35 -9.30 1.07
CA GLN A 94 17.15 -9.83 1.75
C GLN A 94 15.97 -9.92 0.78
N VAL A 95 15.77 -8.84 0.01
CA VAL A 95 14.78 -8.76 -1.06
C VAL A 95 15.01 -9.84 -2.12
N ARG A 96 16.25 -9.96 -2.61
CA ARG A 96 16.60 -10.98 -3.61
C ARG A 96 16.40 -12.40 -3.10
N LYS A 97 16.59 -12.63 -1.81
CA LYS A 97 16.32 -13.92 -1.19
C LYS A 97 14.83 -14.18 -1.15
N LEU A 98 14.02 -13.24 -0.64
CA LEU A 98 12.56 -13.38 -0.60
C LEU A 98 11.96 -13.62 -2.00
N VAL A 99 12.36 -12.82 -3.00
CA VAL A 99 11.88 -12.98 -4.38
C VAL A 99 12.33 -14.33 -4.94
N ARG A 100 13.55 -14.77 -4.66
CA ARG A 100 14.04 -16.10 -5.08
C ARG A 100 13.24 -17.22 -4.45
N ASP A 101 13.01 -17.18 -3.14
CA ASP A 101 12.27 -18.20 -2.41
C ASP A 101 10.84 -18.33 -2.99
N ILE A 102 10.18 -17.20 -3.26
CA ILE A 102 8.88 -17.14 -3.93
C ILE A 102 8.93 -17.67 -5.36
N ILE A 103 9.92 -17.26 -6.17
CA ILE A 103 10.06 -17.73 -7.55
C ILE A 103 10.35 -19.24 -7.58
N GLU A 104 11.14 -19.76 -6.65
CA GLU A 104 11.45 -21.20 -6.55
C GLU A 104 10.21 -22.00 -6.16
N GLU A 105 9.41 -21.51 -5.21
CA GLU A 105 8.09 -22.06 -4.88
C GLU A 105 7.16 -22.09 -6.12
N HIS A 106 7.19 -21.03 -6.94
CA HIS A 106 6.40 -20.94 -8.17
C HIS A 106 6.95 -21.80 -9.32
N ARG A 107 8.27 -21.99 -9.41
CA ARG A 107 8.89 -22.87 -10.42
C ARG A 107 8.51 -24.33 -10.20
N ALA A 108 8.19 -24.73 -8.97
CA ALA A 108 7.60 -26.04 -8.70
C ALA A 108 6.16 -26.19 -9.27
N THR A 109 5.46 -25.09 -9.55
CA THR A 109 4.08 -25.05 -10.04
C THR A 109 3.91 -24.61 -11.51
N GLY A 110 4.97 -24.15 -12.19
CA GLY A 110 5.00 -23.90 -13.64
C GLY A 110 5.63 -22.54 -14.02
N PRO A 111 6.02 -22.33 -15.29
CA PRO A 111 6.90 -21.21 -15.62
C PRO A 111 6.14 -19.89 -15.85
N ARG A 112 6.43 -18.88 -15.03
CA ARG A 112 6.45 -17.47 -15.46
C ARG A 112 7.84 -16.91 -15.17
N SER A 113 8.50 -16.42 -16.21
CA SER A 113 9.78 -15.72 -16.10
C SER A 113 9.48 -14.24 -15.84
N LEU A 114 9.61 -13.81 -14.60
CA LEU A 114 9.64 -12.40 -14.23
C LEU A 114 11.08 -12.01 -13.85
N SER A 115 11.41 -10.73 -14.03
CA SER A 115 12.75 -10.20 -13.77
C SER A 115 12.85 -9.80 -12.30
N ASP A 116 13.71 -10.47 -11.52
CA ASP A 116 13.86 -10.37 -10.04
C ASP A 116 13.82 -8.95 -9.45
N ASN A 117 14.25 -7.91 -10.18
CA ASN A 117 14.26 -6.52 -9.69
C ASN A 117 12.98 -5.73 -10.03
N ALA A 118 12.30 -6.06 -11.14
CA ALA A 118 11.14 -5.31 -11.62
C ALA A 118 9.89 -5.59 -10.75
N ASP A 119 9.79 -6.81 -10.24
CA ASP A 119 8.66 -7.22 -9.42
C ASP A 119 8.67 -6.50 -8.07
N PHE A 120 9.85 -6.28 -7.50
CA PHE A 120 9.99 -5.62 -6.20
C PHE A 120 9.77 -4.11 -6.26
N GLU A 121 10.24 -3.43 -7.32
CA GLU A 121 9.91 -2.01 -7.55
C GLU A 121 8.39 -1.81 -7.68
N MET A 122 7.72 -2.73 -8.37
CA MET A 122 6.27 -2.72 -8.52
C MET A 122 5.55 -2.88 -7.17
N ILE A 123 6.08 -3.69 -6.25
CA ILE A 123 5.54 -3.81 -4.88
C ILE A 123 5.54 -2.45 -4.18
N PHE A 124 6.70 -1.80 -4.09
CA PHE A 124 6.83 -0.51 -3.40
C PHE A 124 5.86 0.54 -3.93
N ARG A 125 5.87 0.72 -5.25
CA ARG A 125 5.03 1.74 -5.91
C ARG A 125 3.55 1.41 -5.79
N GLY A 126 3.20 0.14 -5.87
CA GLY A 126 1.83 -0.32 -5.70
C GLY A 126 1.32 -0.05 -4.28
N ILE A 127 2.11 -0.35 -3.25
CA ILE A 127 1.67 -0.28 -1.85
C ILE A 127 1.36 1.14 -1.44
N ASP A 128 2.26 2.07 -1.74
CA ASP A 128 2.07 3.48 -1.36
C ASP A 128 0.87 4.09 -2.05
N THR A 129 0.71 3.81 -3.35
CA THR A 129 -0.41 4.34 -4.11
C THR A 129 -1.74 3.75 -3.64
N THR A 130 -1.82 2.44 -3.42
CA THR A 130 -3.06 1.78 -2.95
C THR A 130 -3.40 2.14 -1.51
N THR A 131 -2.43 2.21 -0.60
CA THR A 131 -2.63 2.63 0.80
C THR A 131 -3.11 4.07 0.86
N LEU A 132 -2.45 4.98 0.11
CA LEU A 132 -2.83 6.39 0.06
C LEU A 132 -4.23 6.55 -0.55
N LEU A 133 -4.52 5.92 -1.68
CA LEU A 133 -5.84 6.01 -2.32
C LEU A 133 -6.96 5.50 -1.42
N THR A 134 -6.75 4.35 -0.76
CA THR A 134 -7.75 3.80 0.18
C THR A 134 -7.94 4.69 1.40
N GLU A 135 -6.87 5.29 1.93
CA GLU A 135 -6.95 6.27 3.01
C GLU A 135 -7.75 7.52 2.60
N TRP A 136 -7.52 8.04 1.38
CA TRP A 136 -8.27 9.16 0.82
C TRP A 136 -9.74 8.82 0.62
N VAL A 137 -10.05 7.65 0.05
CA VAL A 137 -11.43 7.20 -0.14
C VAL A 137 -12.13 7.10 1.21
N MET A 138 -11.49 6.52 2.23
CA MET A 138 -12.07 6.45 3.58
C MET A 138 -12.30 7.83 4.18
N ALA A 139 -11.36 8.78 4.00
CA ALA A 139 -11.53 10.15 4.45
C ALA A 139 -12.70 10.85 3.74
N GLU A 140 -12.82 10.69 2.43
CA GLU A 140 -13.90 11.26 1.62
C GLU A 140 -15.26 10.71 2.04
N LEU A 141 -15.36 9.40 2.30
CA LEU A 141 -16.59 8.76 2.78
C LEU A 141 -17.02 9.29 4.15
N ILE A 142 -16.06 9.52 5.06
CA ILE A 142 -16.33 10.10 6.38
C ILE A 142 -16.82 11.54 6.26
N LEU A 143 -16.28 12.32 5.31
CA LEU A 143 -16.68 13.70 5.05
C LEU A 143 -18.02 13.82 4.32
N HIS A 144 -18.43 12.78 3.59
CA HIS A 144 -19.66 12.72 2.78
C HIS A 144 -20.58 11.54 3.17
N PRO A 145 -21.26 11.61 4.32
CA PRO A 145 -22.13 10.53 4.81
C PRO A 145 -23.23 10.12 3.84
N GLU A 146 -23.75 11.05 3.04
CA GLU A 146 -24.76 10.80 2.02
C GLU A 146 -24.26 9.91 0.88
N VAL A 147 -22.96 10.00 0.56
CA VAL A 147 -22.29 9.15 -0.44
C VAL A 147 -22.04 7.78 0.16
N GLN A 148 -21.56 7.73 1.41
CA GLN A 148 -21.33 6.48 2.14
C GLN A 148 -22.63 5.67 2.31
N GLU A 149 -23.75 6.31 2.66
CA GLU A 149 -25.03 5.62 2.83
C GLU A 149 -25.56 5.04 1.51
N LYS A 150 -25.38 5.76 0.39
CA LYS A 150 -25.75 5.26 -0.94
C LYS A 150 -24.90 4.07 -1.36
N LEU A 151 -23.59 4.13 -1.17
CA LEU A 151 -22.67 3.02 -1.42
C LEU A 151 -23.03 1.80 -0.59
N TYR A 152 -23.26 2.01 0.71
CA TYR A 152 -23.63 0.93 1.62
C TYR A 152 -24.92 0.23 1.18
N LYS A 153 -25.97 1.00 0.85
CA LYS A 153 -27.25 0.44 0.36
C LYS A 153 -27.10 -0.31 -0.96
N GLU A 154 -26.26 0.19 -1.87
CA GLU A 154 -26.00 -0.49 -3.13
C GLU A 154 -25.31 -1.84 -2.92
N ILE A 155 -24.24 -1.84 -2.10
CA ILE A 155 -23.50 -3.06 -1.77
C ILE A 155 -24.40 -4.07 -1.05
N ASP A 156 -25.16 -3.61 -0.04
CA ASP A 156 -26.10 -4.47 0.71
C ASP A 156 -27.21 -5.03 -0.21
N SER A 157 -27.72 -4.24 -1.16
CA SER A 157 -28.73 -4.69 -2.12
C SER A 157 -28.19 -5.68 -3.15
N ALA A 158 -26.93 -5.56 -3.57
CA ALA A 158 -26.34 -6.41 -4.61
C ALA A 158 -25.73 -7.69 -4.05
N VAL A 159 -25.02 -7.60 -2.91
CA VAL A 159 -24.20 -8.68 -2.34
C VAL A 159 -24.76 -9.22 -1.02
N GLY A 160 -25.49 -8.39 -0.28
CA GLY A 160 -25.97 -8.71 1.07
C GLY A 160 -24.82 -9.00 2.03
N ASN A 161 -24.99 -10.01 2.90
CA ASN A 161 -24.02 -10.36 3.95
C ASN A 161 -22.85 -11.25 3.48
N LYS A 162 -22.65 -11.43 2.18
CA LYS A 162 -21.56 -12.25 1.63
C LYS A 162 -20.33 -11.41 1.34
N ALA A 163 -19.17 -12.05 1.26
CA ALA A 163 -17.96 -11.40 0.77
C ALA A 163 -18.13 -10.99 -0.70
N VAL A 164 -17.76 -9.76 -1.04
CA VAL A 164 -17.83 -9.21 -2.39
C VAL A 164 -16.82 -9.93 -3.29
N THR A 165 -17.26 -10.38 -4.46
CA THR A 165 -16.41 -10.97 -5.50
C THR A 165 -16.25 -10.02 -6.69
N ASP A 166 -15.23 -10.24 -7.53
CA ASP A 166 -15.01 -9.42 -8.73
C ASP A 166 -16.22 -9.44 -9.70
N ALA A 167 -16.99 -10.52 -9.71
CA ALA A 167 -18.21 -10.62 -10.51
C ALA A 167 -19.33 -9.69 -9.98
N ASP A 168 -19.38 -9.47 -8.67
CA ASP A 168 -20.37 -8.61 -8.02
C ASP A 168 -20.09 -7.13 -8.29
N VAL A 169 -18.83 -6.76 -8.53
CA VAL A 169 -18.44 -5.39 -8.89
C VAL A 169 -19.15 -4.91 -10.15
N ALA A 170 -19.42 -5.81 -11.10
CA ALA A 170 -20.18 -5.48 -12.32
C ALA A 170 -21.66 -5.13 -12.03
N LEU A 171 -22.19 -5.52 -10.87
CA LEU A 171 -23.57 -5.26 -10.44
C LEU A 171 -23.70 -3.96 -9.64
N LEU A 172 -22.60 -3.26 -9.37
CA LEU A 172 -22.55 -2.04 -8.58
C LEU A 172 -22.38 -0.85 -9.54
N PRO A 173 -23.44 -0.19 -10.02
CA PRO A 173 -23.32 0.95 -10.94
C PRO A 173 -22.79 2.25 -10.30
N TYR A 174 -22.88 2.42 -8.98
CA TYR A 174 -22.39 3.59 -8.25
C TYR A 174 -20.93 3.43 -7.78
N LEU A 175 -20.49 2.19 -7.49
CA LEU A 175 -19.12 1.87 -7.09
C LEU A 175 -18.00 2.22 -8.11
N PRO A 176 -18.15 2.02 -9.44
CA PRO A 176 -17.25 2.62 -10.42
C PRO A 176 -17.50 4.11 -10.40
N PHE A 177 -16.86 4.77 -9.44
CA PHE A 177 -16.83 6.21 -9.28
C PHE A 177 -16.43 6.80 -10.64
N LYS A 178 -17.42 7.30 -11.39
CA LYS A 178 -17.14 8.20 -12.49
C LYS A 178 -16.39 9.36 -11.85
N GLU A 179 -15.17 9.63 -12.33
CA GLU A 179 -14.42 10.84 -12.01
C GLU A 179 -15.28 12.07 -12.29
N SER A 180 -16.12 12.43 -11.33
CA SER A 180 -17.10 13.49 -11.42
C SER A 180 -16.51 14.65 -10.64
N LYS A 181 -15.72 15.45 -11.36
CA LYS A 181 -15.36 16.83 -10.98
C LYS A 181 -14.85 17.04 -9.54
N THR A 182 -13.90 16.23 -9.11
CA THR A 182 -13.06 16.62 -7.95
C THR A 182 -11.60 16.31 -8.22
N SER A 183 -11.17 16.57 -9.46
CA SER A 183 -9.77 16.89 -9.71
C SER A 183 -9.49 18.21 -9.01
N THR A 184 -8.91 18.16 -7.82
CA THR A 184 -7.60 18.76 -7.61
C THR A 184 -7.09 18.46 -6.20
N LYS A 185 -6.03 17.65 -6.14
CA LYS A 185 -5.03 17.70 -5.06
C LYS A 185 -4.60 19.15 -4.73
N SER A 186 -4.77 20.11 -5.66
CA SER A 186 -4.49 21.53 -5.41
C SER A 186 -5.39 22.16 -4.34
N ALA A 187 -6.65 21.77 -4.19
CA ALA A 187 -7.56 22.44 -3.25
C ALA A 187 -7.20 22.21 -1.77
N LEU A 188 -6.60 21.05 -1.44
CA LEU A 188 -6.11 20.75 -0.09
C LEU A 188 -4.62 21.06 0.10
N SER A 189 -3.77 20.95 -0.94
CA SER A 189 -2.40 21.44 -0.83
C SER A 189 -2.36 22.96 -0.65
N GLU A 190 -3.24 23.72 -1.32
CA GLU A 190 -3.40 25.17 -1.09
C GLU A 190 -3.96 25.49 0.30
N ARG A 191 -4.89 24.68 0.84
CA ARG A 191 -5.41 24.88 2.20
C ARG A 191 -4.39 24.56 3.29
N LEU A 192 -3.56 23.54 3.10
CA LEU A 192 -2.53 23.14 4.07
C LEU A 192 -1.25 23.98 3.97
N LEU A 193 -0.87 24.45 2.77
CA LEU A 193 0.29 25.33 2.57
C LEU A 193 -0.05 26.83 2.72
N GLY A 194 -1.31 27.22 2.54
CA GLY A 194 -1.79 28.60 2.66
C GLY A 194 -1.93 29.11 4.10
N GLN A 195 -1.89 28.24 5.11
CA GLN A 195 -1.90 28.65 6.53
C GLN A 195 -0.49 28.91 7.09
N ARG A 196 0.58 28.82 6.29
CA ARG A 196 1.98 29.00 6.77
C ARG A 196 2.75 30.19 6.15
N ARG A 197 2.06 31.25 5.73
CA ARG A 197 2.60 32.57 5.32
C ARG A 197 1.52 33.62 5.60
N GLU A 198 1.66 34.73 6.33
CA GLU A 198 2.72 35.50 7.00
C GLU A 198 2.02 36.43 8.03
N PRO A 199 2.69 37.34 8.75
CA PRO A 199 4.10 37.41 9.15
C PRO A 199 4.34 37.15 10.65
#